data_AF-A0A383DGM4-F1
#
_entry.id   AF-A0A383DGM4-F1
#
_cell.length_a   1.000
_cell.length_b   1.000
_cell.length_c   1.000
_cell.angle_alpha   90.00
_cell.angle_beta   90.00
_cell.angle_gamma   90.00
#
_symmetry.space_group_name_H-M   'P 1'
#
loop_
_entity.id
_entity.type
_entity.pdbx_description
1 polymer ?
#
loop_
_entity_poly.entity_id
_entity_poly.type
_entity_poly.pdbx_seq_one_letter_code
_entity_poly.pdbx_strand_id
1 'polypeptide(L)' 'RYVSGDTRWNEPFEMIRDGEHTFTWTHSGVAAHLADQWQESRIGVHCENTKIWPF' A
#
# COMPACT_ATOMS: atom_id res chain seq x y z
N ARG A 1 8.93 20.74 9.98
CA ARG A 1 10.19 20.00 9.75
C ARG A 1 9.86 18.81 8.87
N TYR A 2 10.17 18.89 7.58
CA TYR A 2 9.87 17.88 6.57
C TYR A 2 10.83 16.70 6.77
N VAL A 3 10.29 15.51 7.06
CA VAL A 3 11.05 14.27 7.34
C VAL A 3 11.32 13.59 5.99
N SER A 4 12.23 14.16 5.18
CA SER A 4 12.46 13.71 3.80
C SER A 4 13.74 12.91 3.58
N GLY A 5 14.47 12.57 4.64
CA GLY A 5 15.75 11.87 4.54
C GLY A 5 15.93 10.71 5.51
N ASP A 6 14.95 10.44 6.38
CA ASP A 6 15.02 9.29 7.29
C ASP A 6 14.32 8.10 6.63
N THR A 7 15.12 7.19 6.07
CA THR A 7 14.64 5.98 5.39
C THR A 7 14.20 4.90 6.37
N ARG A 8 14.41 5.07 7.68
CA ARG A 8 14.10 4.06 8.71
C ARG A 8 12.65 3.61 8.69
N TRP A 9 11.74 4.49 8.29
CA TRP A 9 10.31 4.19 8.19
C TRP A 9 9.90 3.58 6.85
N ASN A 10 10.84 3.46 5.89
CA ASN A 10 10.58 2.96 4.56
C ASN A 10 11.46 1.76 4.18
N GLU A 11 12.10 1.14 5.17
CA GLU A 11 12.84 -0.11 4.97
C GLU A 11 11.90 -1.21 4.43
N PRO A 12 12.40 -2.09 3.53
CA PRO A 12 11.59 -3.18 3.00
C PRO A 12 11.13 -4.14 4.09
N PHE A 13 9.89 -4.62 3.99
CA PHE A 13 9.33 -5.64 4.86
C PHE A 13 8.55 -6.69 4.06
N GLU A 14 8.47 -7.89 4.61
CA GLU A 14 7.76 -9.01 3.99
C GLU A 14 6.28 -8.99 4.37
N MET A 15 5.42 -9.11 3.38
CA MET A 15 3.98 -9.28 3.54
C MET A 15 3.58 -10.68 3.05
N ILE A 16 2.92 -11.45 3.92
CA ILE A 16 2.44 -12.79 3.58
C ILE A 16 1.19 -12.67 2.70
N ARG A 17 1.17 -13.39 1.59
CA ARG A 17 0.02 -13.47 0.68
C ARG A 17 -0.89 -14.63 1.03
N ASP A 18 -0.37 -15.86 1.00
CA ASP A 18 -1.15 -17.10 1.08
C ASP A 18 -0.40 -18.25 1.79
N GLY A 19 0.48 -17.91 2.72
CA GLY A 19 1.22 -18.89 3.55
C GLY A 19 2.45 -19.49 2.86
N GLU A 20 2.41 -19.71 1.55
CA GLU A 20 3.57 -20.16 0.76
C GLU A 20 4.28 -19.01 0.03
N HIS A 21 3.55 -17.94 -0.33
CA HIS A 21 4.12 -16.79 -1.04
C HIS A 21 4.19 -15.54 -0.16
N THR A 22 5.31 -14.81 -0.24
CA THR A 22 5.49 -13.47 0.32
C THR A 22 5.77 -12.45 -0.77
N PHE A 23 5.44 -11.20 -0.48
CA PHE A 23 5.83 -10.04 -1.28
C PHE A 23 6.61 -9.07 -0.42
N THR A 24 7.67 -8.49 -1.00
CA THR A 24 8.41 -7.41 -0.35
C THR A 24 7.74 -6.07 -0.64
N TRP A 25 7.45 -5.30 0.40
CA TRP A 25 6.88 -3.96 0.30
C TRP A 25 7.73 -2.92 1.03
N THR A 26 7.56 -1.66 0.65
CA THR A 26 7.99 -0.49 1.42
C THR A 26 6.76 0.35 1.76
N HIS A 27 6.82 1.16 2.82
CA HIS A 27 5.69 2.03 3.21
C HIS A 27 5.29 2.99 2.08
N SER A 28 6.27 3.55 1.36
CA SER A 28 6.03 4.40 0.18
C SER A 28 5.43 3.61 -0.99
N GLY A 29 5.84 2.35 -1.16
CA GLY A 29 5.26 1.47 -2.18
C GLY A 29 3.78 1.22 -1.92
N VAL A 30 3.40 0.92 -0.67
CA VAL A 30 2.00 0.75 -0.29
C VAL A 30 1.21 2.03 -0.53
N ALA A 31 1.71 3.18 -0.07
CA ALA A 31 1.03 4.46 -0.25
C ALA A 31 0.84 4.83 -1.74
N ALA A 32 1.86 4.60 -2.58
CA ALA A 32 1.76 4.80 -4.02
C ALA A 32 0.69 3.91 -4.65
N HIS A 33 0.68 2.62 -4.30
CA HIS A 33 -0.31 1.67 -4.79
C HIS A 33 -1.75 2.09 -4.45
N LEU A 34 -1.99 2.56 -3.22
CA LEU A 34 -3.30 3.07 -2.80
C LEU A 34 -3.68 4.36 -3.55
N ALA A 35 -2.71 5.26 -3.78
CA ALA A 35 -2.94 6.49 -4.52
C ALA A 35 -3.26 6.24 -6.00
N ASP A 36 -2.64 5.24 -6.62
CA ASP A 36 -2.93 4.83 -8.00
C ASP A 36 -4.34 4.27 -8.11
N GLN A 37 -4.75 3.38 -7.19
CA GLN A 37 -6.13 2.86 -7.15
C GLN A 37 -7.17 3.98 -6.99
N TRP A 38 -6.87 4.98 -6.16
CA TRP A 38 -7.74 6.15 -5.98
C TRP A 38 -7.86 7.01 -7.25
N GLN A 39 -6.77 7.17 -8.00
CA GLN A 39 -6.77 7.92 -9.25
C GLN A 39 -7.57 7.19 -10.34
N GLU A 40 -7.44 5.87 -10.40
CA GLU A 40 -8.15 5.01 -11.36
C GLU A 40 -9.65 4.92 -11.06
N SER A 41 -10.03 4.97 -9.78
CA SER A 41 -11.40 4.77 -9.32
C SER A 41 -11.82 5.79 -8.28
N ARG A 42 -12.66 6.76 -8.68
CA ARG A 42 -13.15 7.82 -7.77
C ARG A 42 -14.04 7.32 -6.64
N ILE A 43 -14.49 6.07 -6.68
CA ILE A 43 -15.31 5.46 -5.61
C ILE A 43 -14.45 5.02 -4.42
N GLY A 44 -13.13 4.86 -4.59
CA GLY A 44 -12.19 4.58 -3.52
C GLY A 44 -11.20 3.46 -3.82
N VAL A 45 -10.38 3.12 -2.83
CA VAL A 45 -9.43 1.99 -2.88
C VAL A 45 -10.20 0.69 -2.72
N HIS A 46 -9.88 -0.31 -3.53
CA HIS A 46 -10.54 -1.62 -3.49
C HIS A 46 -9.75 -2.59 -2.61
N CYS A 47 -10.44 -3.24 -1.66
CA CYS A 47 -9.93 -4.41 -0.95
C CYS A 47 -10.34 -5.69 -1.71
N GLU A 48 -10.98 -6.66 -1.05
CA GLU A 48 -11.40 -7.91 -1.67
C GLU A 48 -12.74 -7.76 -2.41
N ASN A 49 -12.78 -8.23 -3.67
CA ASN A 49 -13.87 -8.54 -4.62
C ASN A 49 -15.04 -7.55 -4.81
N THR A 50 -15.38 -6.70 -3.84
CA THR A 50 -16.41 -5.65 -3.89
C THR A 50 -16.31 -4.60 -2.77
N LYS A 51 -15.36 -4.73 -1.82
CA LYS A 51 -15.25 -3.80 -0.68
C LYS A 51 -14.43 -2.57 -1.07
N ILE A 52 -15.01 -1.38 -0.90
CA ILE A 52 -14.43 -0.10 -1.31
C ILE A 52 -14.29 0.80 -0.08
N TRP A 53 -13.06 1.13 0.32
CA TRP A 53 -12.84 2.12 1.38
C TRP A 53 -13.08 3.54 0.85
N PRO A 54 -13.87 4.40 1.54
CA PRO A 54 -14.11 4.41 2.98
C PRO A 54 -15.45 3.80 3.49
N PHE A 55 -16.20 3.05 2.67
CA PHE A 55 -17.52 2.52 3.04
C PHE A 55 -17.51 1.04 3.46
#